data_AF-A0A5T2QWT5-F1
#
_entry.id   AF-A0A5T2QWT5-F1
#
_cell.length_a   1.000
_cell.length_b   1.000
_cell.length_c   1.000
_cell.angle_alpha   90.00
_cell.angle_beta   90.00
_cell.angle_gamma   90.00
#
_symmetry.space_group_name_H-M   'P 1'
#
loop_
_entity.id
_entity.type
_entity.pdbx_description
1 polymer ?
#
loop_
_entity_poly.entity_id
_entity_poly.type
_entity_poly.pdbx_seq_one_letter_code
_entity_poly.pdbx_strand_id
1 'polypeptide(L)'
;MKKEITTPTFALSGQTYTFVETFFGIVSDANPINDQVWVKSDAGNETQQVAHGVPFRNSHHIRKYELHQYNKDGSYNLYKDALIVNESTGEYKVNLSARTIFIPAFLTMFFSNASMVSIYRAMPVPKFFSAIFIFLCSAALISFFTLPWEFKDGYVWDDHKYVWLTYFSTRIGSFFCIKWMKKRSEKFDNEIKKLITSMKY
;
A
#
# COMPACT_ATOMS: atom_id res chain seq x y z
N MET A 1 1.48 -25.61 -30.84
CA MET A 1 1.86 -25.46 -29.41
C MET A 1 1.42 -24.07 -28.96
N LYS A 2 0.29 -23.94 -28.26
CA LYS A 2 -0.07 -22.65 -27.63
C LYS A 2 0.98 -22.39 -26.56
N LYS A 3 1.73 -21.31 -26.70
CA LYS A 3 2.64 -20.83 -25.65
C LYS A 3 1.72 -20.50 -24.46
N GLU A 4 1.70 -21.35 -23.44
CA GLU A 4 1.11 -20.97 -22.14
C GLU A 4 1.93 -19.77 -21.66
N ILE A 5 1.36 -18.58 -21.80
CA ILE A 5 1.89 -17.39 -21.16
C ILE A 5 1.54 -17.56 -19.69
N THR A 6 2.37 -18.29 -18.95
CA THR A 6 2.26 -18.35 -17.50
C THR A 6 2.56 -16.94 -17.00
N THR A 7 1.51 -16.18 -16.73
CA THR A 7 1.64 -14.82 -16.21
C THR A 7 2.41 -14.92 -14.90
N PRO A 8 3.46 -14.10 -14.69
CA PRO A 8 4.27 -14.22 -13.49
C PRO A 8 3.40 -13.94 -12.26
N THR A 9 3.67 -14.65 -11.16
CA THR A 9 2.93 -14.51 -9.90
C THR A 9 3.89 -14.40 -8.73
N PHE A 10 3.51 -13.71 -7.66
CA PHE A 10 4.19 -13.84 -6.37
C PHE A 10 3.19 -14.13 -5.25
N ALA A 11 3.66 -14.81 -4.21
CA ALA A 11 2.87 -15.10 -3.02
C ALA A 11 3.34 -14.27 -1.83
N LEU A 12 2.43 -13.56 -1.17
CA LEU A 12 2.71 -12.86 0.07
C LEU A 12 1.61 -13.11 1.10
N SER A 13 2.01 -13.57 2.30
CA SER A 13 1.10 -13.77 3.45
C SER A 13 -0.10 -14.66 3.13
N GLY A 14 0.11 -15.67 2.27
CA GLY A 14 -0.92 -16.60 1.87
C GLY A 14 -1.83 -16.11 0.74
N GLN A 15 -1.53 -14.97 0.12
CA GLN A 15 -2.25 -14.45 -1.04
C GLN A 15 -1.34 -14.50 -2.26
N THR A 16 -1.90 -14.80 -3.42
CA THR A 16 -1.18 -14.85 -4.70
C THR A 16 -1.59 -13.67 -5.56
N TYR A 17 -0.61 -13.00 -6.15
CA TYR A 17 -0.79 -11.81 -6.96
C TYR A 17 -0.31 -12.03 -8.38
N THR A 18 -1.06 -11.48 -9.34
CA THR A 18 -0.67 -11.41 -10.75
C THR A 18 -1.24 -10.15 -11.37
N PHE A 19 -0.53 -9.61 -12.36
CA PHE A 19 -1.10 -8.61 -13.24
C PHE A 19 -1.79 -9.32 -14.41
N VAL A 20 -2.92 -8.78 -14.85
CA VAL A 20 -3.65 -9.24 -16.03
C VAL A 20 -3.84 -8.05 -16.95
N GLU A 21 -3.40 -8.17 -18.20
CA GLU A 21 -3.58 -7.12 -19.20
C GLU A 21 -5.06 -6.94 -19.50
N THR A 22 -5.52 -5.69 -19.46
CA THR A 22 -6.91 -5.35 -19.76
C THR A 22 -7.06 -4.38 -20.91
N PHE A 23 -5.98 -3.71 -21.30
CA PHE A 23 -6.01 -2.77 -22.38
C PHE A 23 -4.64 -2.64 -23.05
N PHE A 24 -4.66 -2.62 -24.38
CA PHE A 24 -3.54 -2.31 -25.24
C PHE A 24 -4.02 -1.34 -26.32
N GLY A 25 -3.16 -0.39 -26.69
CA GLY A 25 -3.44 0.49 -27.81
C GLY A 25 -2.30 1.46 -28.11
N ILE A 26 -2.52 2.27 -29.15
CA ILE A 26 -1.56 3.26 -29.64
C ILE A 26 -2.09 4.65 -29.31
N VAL A 27 -1.26 5.48 -28.69
CA VAL A 27 -1.59 6.86 -28.35
C VAL A 27 -1.72 7.68 -29.62
N SER A 28 -2.91 8.21 -29.89
CA SER A 28 -3.17 9.10 -31.04
C SER A 28 -2.86 10.54 -30.72
N ASP A 29 -3.18 10.97 -29.49
CA ASP A 29 -2.90 12.31 -28.98
C ASP A 29 -2.63 12.26 -27.48
N ALA A 30 -1.68 13.08 -27.00
CA ALA A 30 -1.29 13.14 -25.60
C ALA A 30 -1.32 14.59 -25.13
N ASN A 31 -2.19 14.90 -24.16
CA ASN A 31 -2.21 16.22 -23.54
C ASN A 31 -1.46 16.18 -22.19
N PRO A 32 -0.22 16.72 -22.14
CA PRO A 32 0.61 16.66 -20.92
C PRO A 32 0.04 17.52 -19.77
N ILE A 33 -0.93 18.40 -20.02
CA ILE A 33 -1.48 19.30 -18.99
C ILE A 33 -2.54 18.58 -18.14
N ASN A 34 -3.32 17.67 -18.73
CA ASN A 34 -4.48 17.05 -18.07
C ASN A 34 -4.26 15.57 -17.70
N ASP A 35 -3.05 15.04 -17.89
CA ASP A 35 -2.70 13.62 -17.65
C ASP A 35 -3.63 12.63 -18.39
N GLN A 36 -4.19 13.09 -19.51
CA GLN A 36 -5.14 12.35 -20.34
C GLN A 36 -4.52 12.11 -21.72
N VAL A 37 -4.68 10.88 -22.20
CA VAL A 37 -4.19 10.43 -23.50
C VAL A 37 -5.34 9.83 -24.29
N TRP A 38 -5.43 10.19 -25.56
CA TRP A 38 -6.32 9.53 -26.51
C TRP A 38 -5.61 8.31 -27.05
N VAL A 39 -6.27 7.15 -26.94
CA VAL A 39 -5.70 5.88 -27.33
C VAL A 39 -6.62 5.21 -28.34
N LYS A 40 -6.04 4.83 -29.46
CA LYS A 40 -6.68 4.01 -30.47
C LYS A 40 -6.41 2.54 -30.18
N SER A 41 -7.47 1.78 -29.97
CA SER A 41 -7.43 0.33 -29.85
C SER A 41 -7.25 -0.34 -31.21
N ASP A 42 -6.87 -1.62 -31.21
CA ASP A 42 -6.77 -2.43 -32.44
C ASP A 42 -8.09 -2.52 -33.22
N ALA A 43 -9.22 -2.39 -32.51
CA ALA A 43 -10.56 -2.33 -33.11
C ALA A 43 -10.86 -0.98 -33.82
N GLY A 44 -9.94 -0.03 -33.79
CA GLY A 44 -10.07 1.29 -34.39
C GLY A 44 -10.82 2.31 -33.53
N ASN A 45 -11.36 1.90 -32.37
CA ASN A 45 -12.03 2.79 -31.42
C ASN A 45 -11.02 3.65 -30.68
N GLU A 46 -11.27 4.96 -30.64
CA GLU A 46 -10.51 5.91 -29.84
C GLU A 46 -11.20 6.13 -28.50
N THR A 47 -10.45 5.95 -27.42
CA THR A 47 -10.93 6.15 -26.05
C THR A 47 -9.96 7.03 -25.29
N GLN A 48 -10.50 7.85 -24.40
CA GLN A 48 -9.68 8.65 -23.50
C GLN A 48 -9.26 7.81 -22.29
N GLN A 49 -7.96 7.81 -22.00
CA GLN A 49 -7.37 7.08 -20.88
C GLN A 49 -6.59 8.05 -20.01
N VAL A 50 -6.61 7.82 -18.69
CA VAL A 50 -5.75 8.55 -17.74
C VAL A 50 -4.36 7.90 -17.73
N ALA A 51 -3.30 8.71 -17.83
CA ALA A 51 -1.92 8.26 -17.90
C ALA A 51 -1.23 8.12 -16.53
N HIS A 52 -1.83 8.66 -15.46
CA HIS A 52 -1.36 8.59 -14.07
C HIS A 52 0.08 9.09 -13.89
N GLY A 53 0.48 10.09 -14.67
CA GLY A 53 1.79 10.71 -14.68
C GLY A 53 2.86 9.96 -15.49
N VAL A 54 2.49 8.92 -16.26
CA VAL A 54 3.40 8.30 -17.24
C VAL A 54 3.43 9.18 -18.49
N PRO A 55 4.61 9.62 -18.96
CA PRO A 55 4.66 10.46 -20.15
C PRO A 55 4.40 9.61 -21.40
N PHE A 56 3.47 10.08 -22.24
CA PHE A 56 3.19 9.48 -23.54
C PHE A 56 3.36 10.51 -24.65
N ARG A 57 3.69 10.03 -25.84
CA ARG A 57 3.69 10.82 -27.09
C ARG A 57 2.86 10.10 -28.13
N ASN A 58 2.51 10.81 -29.19
CA ASN A 58 1.78 10.23 -30.31
C ASN A 58 2.58 9.04 -30.86
N SER A 59 1.89 7.97 -31.22
CA SER A 59 2.42 6.66 -31.62
C SER A 59 3.09 5.83 -30.53
N HIS A 60 3.09 6.25 -29.26
CA HIS A 60 3.52 5.38 -28.16
C HIS A 60 2.50 4.28 -27.91
N HIS A 61 2.99 3.13 -27.44
CA HIS A 61 2.17 1.99 -27.06
C HIS A 61 1.88 2.03 -25.56
N ILE A 62 0.61 1.97 -25.20
CA ILE A 62 0.14 1.91 -23.81
C ILE A 62 -0.38 0.52 -23.51
N ARG A 63 0.06 -0.03 -22.39
CA ARG A 63 -0.54 -1.23 -21.77
C ARG A 63 -1.06 -0.90 -20.39
N LYS A 64 -2.24 -1.42 -20.07
CA LYS A 64 -2.81 -1.35 -18.73
C LYS A 64 -3.06 -2.74 -18.18
N TYR A 65 -2.82 -2.87 -16.88
CA TYR A 65 -3.01 -4.11 -16.17
C TYR A 65 -3.83 -3.91 -14.91
N GLU A 66 -4.66 -4.90 -14.61
CA GLU A 66 -5.33 -5.04 -13.33
C GLU A 66 -4.51 -5.96 -12.42
N LEU A 67 -4.43 -5.63 -11.13
CA LEU A 67 -3.81 -6.51 -10.15
C LEU A 67 -4.89 -7.45 -9.60
N HIS A 68 -4.72 -8.74 -9.85
CA HIS A 68 -5.55 -9.80 -9.31
C HIS A 68 -4.90 -10.34 -8.03
N GLN A 69 -5.69 -10.44 -6.97
CA GLN A 69 -5.28 -11.03 -5.71
C GLN A 69 -6.18 -12.24 -5.42
N TYR A 70 -5.58 -13.42 -5.40
CA TYR A 70 -6.25 -14.68 -5.05
C TYR A 70 -5.97 -15.02 -3.59
N ASN A 71 -7.05 -15.19 -2.82
CA ASN A 71 -6.97 -15.57 -1.42
C ASN A 71 -7.08 -17.10 -1.26
N LYS A 72 -6.59 -17.64 -0.13
CA LYS A 72 -6.64 -19.09 0.15
C LYS A 72 -8.05 -19.67 0.24
N ASP A 73 -9.02 -18.84 0.62
CA ASP A 73 -10.42 -19.21 0.77
C ASP A 73 -11.17 -19.26 -0.58
N GLY A 74 -10.48 -19.04 -1.69
CA GLY A 74 -11.06 -19.00 -3.03
C GLY A 74 -11.69 -17.66 -3.40
N SER A 75 -11.74 -16.69 -2.47
CA SER A 75 -12.15 -15.33 -2.79
C SER A 75 -11.08 -14.61 -3.62
N TYR A 76 -11.49 -13.66 -4.44
CA TYR A 76 -10.57 -12.85 -5.25
C TYR A 76 -10.88 -11.36 -5.08
N ASN A 77 -9.82 -10.55 -5.01
CA ASN A 77 -9.90 -9.10 -5.05
C ASN A 77 -9.31 -8.59 -6.36
N LEU A 78 -9.96 -7.59 -6.95
CA LEU A 78 -9.55 -6.98 -8.21
C LEU A 78 -9.21 -5.51 -7.99
N TYR A 79 -8.05 -5.09 -8.48
CA TYR A 79 -7.63 -3.69 -8.48
C TYR A 79 -7.48 -3.22 -9.93
N LYS A 80 -8.45 -2.40 -10.37
CA LYS A 80 -8.49 -1.84 -11.72
C LYS A 80 -7.40 -0.78 -11.93
N ASP A 81 -6.93 -0.64 -13.18
CA ASP A 81 -5.90 0.32 -13.58
C ASP A 81 -4.68 0.33 -12.63
N ALA A 82 -4.27 -0.85 -12.16
CA ALA A 82 -3.25 -0.99 -11.11
C ALA A 82 -1.84 -0.70 -11.63
N LEU A 83 -1.60 -0.93 -12.92
CA LEU A 83 -0.33 -0.68 -13.58
C LEU A 83 -0.59 -0.11 -14.98
N ILE A 84 0.09 0.98 -15.29
CA ILE A 84 0.11 1.59 -16.62
C ILE A 84 1.54 1.61 -17.08
N VAL A 85 1.75 1.14 -18.31
CA VAL A 85 3.08 1.01 -18.92
C VAL A 85 3.07 1.74 -20.26
N ASN A 86 4.07 2.58 -20.46
CA ASN A 86 4.49 3.02 -21.77
C ASN A 86 5.51 2.03 -22.30
N GLU A 87 5.06 1.12 -23.16
CA GLU A 87 5.91 0.08 -23.74
C GLU A 87 6.99 0.67 -24.64
N SER A 88 6.73 1.82 -25.27
CA SER A 88 7.69 2.49 -26.15
C SER A 88 8.89 3.09 -25.41
N THR A 89 8.74 3.50 -24.14
CA THR A 89 9.84 4.04 -23.32
C THR A 89 10.28 3.11 -22.19
N GLY A 90 9.48 2.09 -21.86
CA GLY A 90 9.67 1.23 -20.70
C GLY A 90 9.29 1.87 -19.36
N GLU A 91 8.76 3.10 -19.37
CA GLU A 91 8.31 3.79 -18.16
C GLU A 91 6.95 3.24 -17.71
N TYR A 92 6.77 3.13 -16.39
CA TYR A 92 5.52 2.62 -15.83
C TYR A 92 5.15 3.32 -14.53
N LYS A 93 3.86 3.27 -14.20
CA LYS A 93 3.33 3.72 -12.92
C LYS A 93 2.46 2.65 -12.29
N VAL A 94 2.75 2.33 -11.03
CA VAL A 94 1.86 1.54 -10.17
C VAL A 94 0.86 2.48 -9.52
N ASN A 95 -0.41 2.31 -9.85
CA ASN A 95 -1.53 3.10 -9.33
C ASN A 95 -2.38 2.25 -8.37
N LEU A 96 -1.76 1.81 -7.27
CA LEU A 96 -2.46 1.12 -6.20
C LEU A 96 -2.80 2.11 -5.09
N SER A 97 -4.08 2.17 -4.72
CA SER A 97 -4.51 2.99 -3.58
C SER A 97 -3.81 2.56 -2.30
N ALA A 98 -3.38 3.53 -1.51
CA ALA A 98 -2.77 3.30 -0.21
C ALA A 98 -3.77 3.61 0.92
N ARG A 99 -3.54 3.03 2.10
CA ARG A 99 -4.16 3.44 3.36
C ARG A 99 -3.05 3.80 4.34
N THR A 100 -3.28 4.86 5.11
CA THR A 100 -2.35 5.25 6.18
C THR A 100 -2.79 4.64 7.49
N ILE A 101 -1.87 3.97 8.17
CA ILE A 101 -2.01 3.55 9.57
C ILE A 101 -1.18 4.52 10.40
N PHE A 102 -1.78 5.13 11.42
CA PHE A 102 -1.09 6.05 12.33
C PHE A 102 -1.29 5.61 13.78
N ILE A 103 -0.31 5.89 14.63
CA ILE A 103 -0.45 5.76 16.09
C ILE A 103 -1.06 7.06 16.63
N PRO A 104 -2.28 7.07 17.18
CA PRO A 104 -2.81 8.25 17.85
C PRO A 104 -2.09 8.47 19.20
N ALA A 105 -1.25 9.51 19.30
CA ALA A 105 -0.71 9.97 20.59
C ALA A 105 -0.17 11.42 20.56
N PHE A 106 -0.12 12.02 21.75
CA PHE A 106 0.38 13.37 22.00
C PHE A 106 1.88 13.51 21.68
N LEU A 107 2.72 12.55 22.08
CA LEU A 107 4.17 12.57 21.80
C LEU A 107 4.52 12.22 20.33
N THR A 108 3.60 11.58 19.59
CA THR A 108 3.83 11.25 18.18
C THR A 108 3.61 12.42 17.23
N MET A 109 2.96 13.49 17.68
CA MET A 109 2.94 14.76 16.95
C MET A 109 4.37 15.29 16.71
N PHE A 110 5.29 15.05 17.63
CA PHE A 110 6.69 15.47 17.48
C PHE A 110 7.51 14.56 16.55
N PHE A 111 7.04 13.35 16.23
CA PHE A 111 7.73 12.38 15.37
C PHE A 111 6.74 11.71 14.40
N SER A 112 6.10 12.51 13.55
CA SER A 112 5.07 12.08 12.61
C SER A 112 5.53 10.93 11.71
N ASN A 113 6.70 11.05 11.09
CA ASN A 113 7.25 10.03 10.19
C ASN A 113 7.54 8.68 10.87
N ALA A 114 7.88 8.68 12.17
CA ALA A 114 8.12 7.45 12.92
C ALA A 114 6.82 6.71 13.28
N SER A 115 5.70 7.44 13.29
CA SER A 115 4.44 7.03 13.91
C SER A 115 3.34 6.70 12.89
N MET A 116 3.65 6.82 11.60
CA MET A 116 2.76 6.50 10.49
C MET A 116 3.41 5.53 9.51
N VAL A 117 2.57 4.77 8.82
CA VAL A 117 2.95 3.97 7.65
C VAL A 117 1.83 4.03 6.62
N SER A 118 2.18 4.34 5.37
CA SER A 118 1.28 4.20 4.23
C SER A 118 1.53 2.84 3.59
N ILE A 119 0.48 2.01 3.51
CA ILE A 119 0.55 0.68 2.91
C ILE A 119 -0.44 0.57 1.77
N TYR A 120 -0.13 -0.20 0.74
CA TYR A 120 -1.09 -0.49 -0.33
C TYR A 120 -2.33 -1.19 0.22
N ARG A 121 -3.52 -0.82 -0.25
CA ARG A 121 -4.76 -1.51 0.11
C ARG A 121 -4.78 -2.97 -0.34
N ALA A 122 -4.05 -3.29 -1.41
CA ALA A 122 -3.83 -4.65 -1.90
C ALA A 122 -2.97 -5.51 -0.97
N MET A 123 -2.26 -4.90 -0.02
CA MET A 123 -1.39 -5.62 0.90
C MET A 123 -2.19 -6.13 2.12
N PRO A 124 -2.16 -7.43 2.42
CA PRO A 124 -2.88 -7.99 3.56
C PRO A 124 -2.22 -7.56 4.86
N VAL A 125 -3.07 -7.02 5.73
CA VAL A 125 -2.75 -6.81 7.13
C VAL A 125 -3.29 -8.01 7.91
N PRO A 126 -2.43 -8.76 8.61
CA PRO A 126 -2.89 -9.90 9.39
C PRO A 126 -3.94 -9.48 10.43
N LYS A 127 -4.98 -10.30 10.61
CA LYS A 127 -6.09 -9.99 11.52
C LYS A 127 -5.63 -9.72 12.95
N PHE A 128 -4.66 -10.49 13.43
CA PHE A 128 -4.07 -10.32 14.77
C PHE A 128 -3.36 -8.96 14.93
N PHE A 129 -2.80 -8.40 13.85
CA PHE A 129 -2.12 -7.10 13.93
C PHE A 129 -3.09 -6.02 14.39
N SER A 130 -4.29 -5.97 13.80
CA SER A 130 -5.30 -4.97 14.17
C SER A 130 -5.69 -5.10 15.65
N ALA A 131 -5.90 -6.32 16.13
CA ALA A 131 -6.26 -6.57 17.52
C ALA A 131 -5.15 -6.12 18.49
N ILE A 132 -3.91 -6.54 18.24
CA ILE A 132 -2.74 -6.16 19.06
C ILE A 132 -2.53 -4.65 19.02
N PHE A 133 -2.60 -4.04 17.84
CA PHE A 133 -2.38 -2.60 17.67
C PHE A 133 -3.44 -1.78 18.40
N ILE A 134 -4.73 -2.14 18.27
CA ILE A 134 -5.82 -1.49 19.00
C ILE A 134 -5.61 -1.65 20.51
N PHE A 135 -5.30 -2.86 20.99
CA PHE A 135 -5.05 -3.11 22.42
C PHE A 135 -3.92 -2.24 22.96
N LEU A 136 -2.79 -2.17 22.26
CA LEU A 136 -1.65 -1.33 22.65
C LEU A 136 -2.01 0.15 22.66
N CYS A 137 -2.74 0.63 21.64
CA CYS A 137 -3.19 2.03 21.58
C CYS A 137 -4.18 2.36 22.70
N SER A 138 -5.16 1.49 22.97
CA SER A 138 -6.13 1.67 24.05
C SER A 138 -5.46 1.66 25.43
N ALA A 139 -4.55 0.72 25.69
CA ALA A 139 -3.81 0.68 26.96
C ALA A 139 -2.92 1.92 27.15
N ALA A 140 -2.28 2.41 26.08
CA ALA A 140 -1.51 3.66 26.11
C ALA A 140 -2.41 4.87 26.39
N LEU A 141 -3.59 4.93 25.77
CA LEU A 141 -4.56 6.00 25.95
C LEU A 141 -5.12 6.02 27.37
N ILE A 142 -5.55 4.87 27.90
CA ILE A 142 -6.02 4.74 29.29
C ILE A 142 -4.93 5.18 30.25
N SER A 143 -3.70 4.66 30.10
CA SER A 143 -2.58 5.03 30.96
C SER A 143 -2.29 6.54 30.90
N PHE A 144 -2.40 7.16 29.72
CA PHE A 144 -2.19 8.60 29.59
C PHE A 144 -3.25 9.43 30.34
N PHE A 145 -4.51 9.00 30.34
CA PHE A 145 -5.59 9.69 31.04
C PHE A 145 -5.58 9.42 32.55
N THR A 146 -5.10 8.27 33.01
CA THR A 146 -4.99 7.97 34.45
C THR A 146 -3.84 8.74 35.10
N LEU A 147 -2.74 8.99 34.37
CA LEU A 147 -1.58 9.73 34.87
C LEU A 147 -2.00 11.08 35.52
N PRO A 148 -2.68 12.03 34.84
CA PRO A 148 -3.15 13.29 35.44
C PRO A 148 -4.07 13.17 36.65
N TRP A 149 -4.94 12.15 36.68
CA TRP A 149 -5.96 12.00 37.72
C TRP A 149 -5.37 11.51 39.04
N GLU A 150 -4.31 10.70 38.96
CA GLU A 150 -3.65 10.11 40.11
C GLU A 150 -2.54 11.02 40.71
N PHE A 151 -2.10 12.07 40.00
CA PHE A 151 -1.10 13.04 40.50
C PHE A 151 -1.57 13.97 41.64
N LYS A 152 -2.72 13.71 42.29
CA LYS A 152 -3.21 14.54 43.39
C LYS A 152 -2.32 14.51 44.65
N ASP A 153 -1.54 13.45 44.85
CA ASP A 153 -0.80 13.22 46.11
C ASP A 153 0.73 13.40 46.02
N GLY A 154 1.24 14.03 44.95
CA GLY A 154 2.63 14.55 44.90
C GLY A 154 3.76 13.53 44.70
N TYR A 155 3.50 12.22 44.75
CA TYR A 155 4.50 11.17 44.50
C TYR A 155 4.41 10.65 43.05
N VAL A 156 5.28 11.16 42.18
CA VAL A 156 5.18 10.97 40.71
C VAL A 156 5.54 9.56 40.22
N TRP A 157 6.36 8.81 40.98
CA TRP A 157 7.00 7.59 40.49
C TRP A 157 6.74 6.31 41.29
N ASP A 158 6.74 6.36 42.62
CA ASP A 158 6.61 5.14 43.44
C ASP A 158 5.18 4.60 43.45
N ASP A 159 4.17 5.48 43.57
CA ASP A 159 2.76 5.08 43.62
C ASP A 159 2.17 4.73 42.24
N HIS A 160 2.77 5.24 41.15
CA HIS A 160 2.26 5.09 39.77
C HIS A 160 3.20 4.35 38.82
N LYS A 161 4.19 3.63 39.37
CA LYS A 161 5.21 2.90 38.59
C LYS A 161 4.61 1.98 37.53
N TYR A 162 3.50 1.32 37.83
CA TYR A 162 2.82 0.39 36.92
C TYR A 162 2.09 1.10 35.78
N VAL A 163 1.55 2.30 36.02
CA VAL A 163 0.88 3.12 34.99
C VAL A 163 1.93 3.65 34.01
N TRP A 164 3.04 4.18 34.53
CA TRP A 164 4.18 4.59 33.71
C TRP A 164 4.76 3.42 32.91
N LEU A 165 4.98 2.27 33.55
CA LEU A 165 5.50 1.08 32.87
C LEU A 165 4.55 0.62 31.76
N THR A 166 3.23 0.61 32.02
CA THR A 166 2.21 0.24 31.03
C THR A 166 2.21 1.21 29.87
N TYR A 167 2.26 2.51 30.15
CA TYR A 167 2.39 3.54 29.12
C TYR A 167 3.65 3.29 28.27
N PHE A 168 4.85 3.28 28.83
CA PHE A 168 6.07 3.10 28.05
C PHE A 168 6.12 1.76 27.30
N SER A 169 5.67 0.66 27.91
CA SER A 169 5.66 -0.66 27.25
C SER A 169 4.70 -0.70 26.06
N THR A 170 3.49 -0.16 26.21
CA THR A 170 2.49 -0.12 25.14
C THR A 170 2.94 0.80 23.99
N ARG A 171 3.66 1.87 24.31
CA ARG A 171 4.30 2.75 23.33
C ARG A 171 5.39 2.03 22.53
N ILE A 172 6.32 1.36 23.22
CA ILE A 172 7.39 0.58 22.58
C ILE A 172 6.79 -0.49 21.66
N GLY A 173 5.78 -1.22 22.16
CA GLY A 173 5.04 -2.21 21.36
C GLY A 173 4.41 -1.60 20.10
N SER A 174 3.76 -0.45 20.22
CA SER A 174 3.13 0.25 19.08
C SER A 174 4.16 0.66 18.02
N PHE A 175 5.34 1.14 18.44
CA PHE A 175 6.43 1.46 17.52
C PHE A 175 6.96 0.22 16.80
N PHE A 176 7.11 -0.90 17.50
CA PHE A 176 7.48 -2.18 16.87
C PHE A 176 6.43 -2.61 15.84
N CYS A 177 5.13 -2.46 16.13
CA CYS A 177 4.05 -2.73 15.17
C CYS A 177 4.17 -1.90 13.89
N ILE A 178 4.39 -0.59 13.99
CA ILE A 178 4.57 0.28 12.81
C ILE A 178 5.83 -0.08 12.04
N LYS A 179 6.97 -0.28 12.71
CA LYS A 179 8.22 -0.66 12.06
C LYS A 179 8.08 -1.99 11.32
N TRP A 180 7.38 -2.95 11.92
CA TRP A 180 7.09 -4.23 11.30
C TRP A 180 6.21 -4.07 10.05
N MET A 181 5.19 -3.20 10.09
CA MET A 181 4.36 -2.90 8.92
C MET A 181 5.15 -2.21 7.81
N LYS A 182 6.06 -1.27 8.13
CA LYS A 182 6.96 -0.64 7.15
C LYS A 182 7.78 -1.69 6.40
N LYS A 183 8.46 -2.57 7.13
CA LYS A 183 9.27 -3.66 6.54
C LYS A 183 8.44 -4.58 5.63
N ARG A 184 7.20 -4.87 6.03
CA ARG A 184 6.31 -5.68 5.18
C ARG A 184 5.84 -4.93 3.94
N SER A 185 5.58 -3.63 4.04
CA SER A 185 5.21 -2.78 2.91
C SER A 185 6.36 -2.69 1.90
N GLU A 186 7.59 -2.50 2.37
CA GLU A 186 8.80 -2.51 1.53
C GLU A 186 8.97 -3.86 0.82
N LYS A 187 8.73 -4.97 1.53
CA LYS A 187 8.76 -6.30 0.91
C LYS A 187 7.71 -6.43 -0.20
N PHE A 188 6.48 -5.98 0.03
CA PHE A 188 5.43 -6.01 -0.98
C PHE A 188 5.76 -5.14 -2.21
N ASP A 189 6.25 -3.91 -1.99
CA ASP A 189 6.70 -3.02 -3.07
C ASP A 189 7.80 -3.66 -3.92
N ASN A 190 8.79 -4.30 -3.28
CA ASN A 190 9.85 -5.01 -3.99
C ASN A 190 9.33 -6.20 -4.80
N GLU A 191 8.36 -6.96 -4.29
CA GLU A 191 7.76 -8.06 -5.06
C GLU A 191 6.91 -7.56 -6.23
N ILE A 192 6.17 -6.45 -6.07
CA ILE A 192 5.45 -5.79 -7.17
C ILE A 192 6.43 -5.33 -8.26
N LYS A 193 7.54 -4.69 -7.87
CA LYS A 193 8.59 -4.27 -8.82
C LYS A 193 9.21 -5.45 -9.56
N LYS A 194 9.53 -6.54 -8.87
CA LYS A 194 10.04 -7.76 -9.51
C LYS A 194 9.02 -8.35 -10.49
N LEU A 195 7.74 -8.39 -10.09
CA LEU A 195 6.65 -8.87 -10.93
C LEU A 195 6.56 -8.04 -12.22
N ILE A 196 6.60 -6.71 -12.09
CA ILE A 196 6.65 -5.75 -13.20
C ILE A 196 7.85 -6.02 -14.11
N THR A 197 9.07 -6.09 -13.56
CA THR A 197 10.28 -6.35 -14.36
C THR A 197 10.23 -7.72 -15.06
N SER A 198 9.55 -8.71 -14.47
CA SER A 198 9.43 -10.05 -15.05
C SER A 198 8.46 -10.12 -16.24
N MET A 199 7.50 -9.20 -16.34
CA MET A 199 6.50 -9.21 -17.42
C MET A 199 7.08 -8.86 -18.79
N LYS A 200 8.30 -8.30 -18.87
CA LYS A 200 9.01 -7.91 -20.11
C LYS A 200 8.01 -7.42 -21.19
N TYR A 201 7.51 -6.21 -20.96
CA TYR A 201 6.55 -5.54 -21.85
C TYR A 201 7.08 -5.43 -23.26
#